data_AF-A0A351SGD6-F1
#
_entry.id   AF-A0A351SGD6-F1
#
_cell.length_a   1.000
_cell.length_b   1.000
_cell.length_c   1.000
_cell.angle_alpha   90.00
_cell.angle_beta   90.00
_cell.angle_gamma   90.00
#
_symmetry.space_group_name_H-M   'P 1'
#
loop_
_entity.id
_entity.type
_entity.pdbx_description
1 polymer ?
#
loop_
_entity_poly.entity_id
_entity_poly.type
_entity_poly.pdbx_seq_one_letter_code
_entity_poly.pdbx_strand_id
1 'polypeptide(L)'
;MFAPTHKEFYMEGIDFTQLTQYAKAFTAFTPDKEKCLQDAANTVGQEVQQVTENFYAVLTSIDKTKPYLEGRVELLKQSHLHWLKSLFTGPYDEDWSA
;
A
#
# COMPACT_ATOMS: atom_id res chain seq x y z
N MET A 1 28.81 32.14 -13.15
CA MET A 1 28.85 31.17 -12.05
C MET A 1 27.42 30.84 -11.69
N PHE A 2 26.84 29.83 -12.34
CA PHE A 2 25.46 29.40 -12.09
C PHE A 2 25.53 28.16 -11.20
N ALA A 3 24.94 28.24 -10.01
CA ALA A 3 24.87 27.12 -9.08
C ALA A 3 23.86 26.07 -9.61
N PRO A 4 24.19 24.77 -9.61
CA PRO A 4 23.22 23.72 -9.88
C PRO A 4 22.63 23.23 -8.55
N THR A 5 21.31 23.15 -8.38
CA THR A 5 20.70 22.22 -7.39
C THR A 5 19.17 22.15 -7.57
N HIS A 6 18.70 21.46 -8.60
CA HIS A 6 17.61 20.52 -8.38
C HIS A 6 18.29 19.17 -8.19
N LYS A 7 18.48 18.74 -6.94
CA LYS A 7 18.78 17.34 -6.66
C LYS A 7 17.56 16.55 -7.11
N GLU A 8 17.62 16.01 -8.32
CA GLU A 8 16.93 14.78 -8.65
C GLU A 8 17.36 13.78 -7.57
N PHE A 9 16.47 13.48 -6.63
CA PHE A 9 16.65 12.36 -5.70
C PHE A 9 16.47 11.09 -6.54
N TYR A 10 17.48 10.75 -7.33
CA TYR A 10 17.56 9.42 -7.90
C TYR A 10 17.77 8.44 -6.74
N MET A 11 16.88 7.45 -6.64
CA MET A 11 17.03 6.27 -5.79
C MET A 11 18.18 5.36 -6.29
N GLU A 12 19.24 5.95 -6.87
CA GLU A 12 20.41 5.25 -7.35
C GLU A 12 21.11 4.58 -6.15
N GLY A 13 21.24 3.25 -6.22
CA GLY A 13 21.92 2.45 -5.21
C GLY A 13 21.03 1.88 -4.10
N ILE A 14 19.70 2.01 -4.18
CA ILE A 14 18.80 1.30 -3.26
C ILE A 14 18.65 -0.17 -3.70
N ASP A 15 19.04 -1.10 -2.83
CA ASP A 15 18.80 -2.52 -2.99
C ASP A 15 17.41 -2.88 -2.44
N PHE A 16 16.40 -2.91 -3.33
CA PHE A 16 15.01 -3.23 -2.97
C PHE A 16 14.84 -4.66 -2.48
N THR A 17 15.65 -5.61 -2.96
CA THR A 17 15.64 -6.98 -2.45
C THR A 17 16.06 -7.00 -0.99
N GLN A 18 17.16 -6.32 -0.64
CA GLN A 18 17.62 -6.23 0.75
C GLN A 18 16.62 -5.49 1.64
N LEU A 19 16.02 -4.39 1.16
CA LEU A 19 14.99 -3.66 1.90
C LEU A 19 13.76 -4.52 2.18
N THR A 20 13.27 -5.24 1.17
CA THR A 20 12.12 -6.14 1.31
C THR A 20 12.43 -7.27 2.27
N GLN A 21 13.61 -7.90 2.19
CA GLN A 21 14.04 -8.93 3.15
C GLN A 21 14.13 -8.39 4.58
N TYR A 22 14.70 -7.20 4.77
CA TYR A 22 14.78 -6.55 6.07
C TYR A 22 13.39 -6.25 6.65
N ALA A 23 12.48 -5.68 5.85
CA ALA A 23 11.12 -5.37 6.29
C ALA A 23 10.35 -6.64 6.69
N LYS A 24 10.50 -7.74 5.93
CA LYS A 24 9.93 -9.05 6.28
C LYS A 24 10.49 -9.57 7.61
N ALA A 25 11.81 -9.52 7.80
CA ALA A 25 12.44 -9.97 9.04
C ALA A 25 11.99 -9.13 10.24
N PHE A 26 11.96 -7.80 10.10
CA PHE A 26 11.56 -6.87 11.17
C PHE A 26 10.11 -7.09 11.63
N THR A 27 9.19 -7.38 10.70
CA THR A 27 7.77 -7.62 11.00
C THR A 27 7.44 -9.09 11.26
N ALA A 28 8.45 -9.97 11.22
CA ALA A 28 8.30 -11.41 11.21
C ALA A 28 7.26 -11.89 10.17
N PHE A 29 7.27 -11.31 8.97
CA PHE A 29 6.44 -11.72 7.83
C PHE A 29 7.06 -12.96 7.18
N THR A 30 6.72 -14.12 7.72
CA THR A 30 7.24 -15.43 7.32
C THR A 30 6.51 -15.98 6.09
N PRO A 31 7.08 -16.99 5.39
CA PRO A 31 6.40 -17.67 4.29
C PRO A 31 5.00 -18.18 4.63
N ASP A 32 4.79 -18.67 5.86
CA ASP A 32 3.46 -19.11 6.32
C ASP A 32 2.46 -17.96 6.39
N LYS A 33 2.91 -16.75 6.75
CA LYS A 33 2.05 -15.55 6.74
C LYS A 33 1.78 -15.06 5.32
N GLU A 34 2.75 -15.15 4.41
CA GLU A 34 2.54 -14.88 2.99
C GLU A 34 1.48 -15.81 2.40
N LYS A 35 1.60 -17.11 2.67
CA LYS A 35 0.64 -18.15 2.30
C LYS A 35 -0.75 -17.87 2.88
N CYS A 36 -0.82 -17.54 4.18
CA CYS A 36 -2.07 -17.19 4.85
C CYS A 36 -2.76 -15.98 4.19
N LEU A 37 -1.99 -14.95 3.82
CA LEU A 37 -2.52 -13.78 3.13
C LEU A 37 -3.02 -14.14 1.73
N GLN A 38 -2.27 -14.91 0.95
CA GLN A 38 -2.72 -15.39 -0.37
C GLN A 38 -4.00 -16.24 -0.28
N ASP A 39 -4.11 -17.11 0.73
CA ASP A 39 -5.29 -17.96 0.94
C ASP A 39 -6.53 -17.14 1.35
N ALA A 40 -6.32 -16.02 2.06
CA ALA A 40 -7.38 -15.10 2.44
C ALA A 40 -8.00 -14.35 1.24
N ALA A 41 -7.38 -14.39 0.05
CA ALA A 41 -7.92 -13.78 -1.17
C ALA A 41 -9.34 -14.28 -1.50
N ASN A 42 -9.60 -15.58 -1.27
CA ASN A 42 -10.89 -16.19 -1.62
C ASN A 42 -12.00 -15.88 -0.63
N THR A 43 -11.66 -15.43 0.59
CA THR A 43 -12.63 -15.10 1.63
C THR A 43 -12.67 -13.59 1.85
N VAL A 44 -11.61 -13.02 2.42
CA VAL A 44 -11.50 -11.58 2.71
C VAL A 44 -11.45 -10.75 1.44
N GLY A 45 -10.83 -11.26 0.38
CA GLY A 45 -10.72 -10.55 -0.91
C GLY A 45 -12.07 -10.25 -1.58
N GLN A 46 -13.14 -10.96 -1.24
CA GLN A 46 -14.50 -10.67 -1.75
C GLN A 46 -15.13 -9.46 -1.06
N GLU A 47 -14.72 -9.16 0.18
CA GLU A 47 -15.30 -8.13 1.03
C GLU A 47 -14.59 -6.76 0.90
N VAL A 48 -13.48 -6.69 0.18
CA VAL A 48 -12.61 -5.49 0.09
C VAL A 48 -13.33 -4.24 -0.44
N GLN A 49 -14.38 -4.43 -1.25
CA GLN A 49 -15.22 -3.31 -1.69
C GLN A 49 -15.98 -2.72 -0.51
N GLN A 50 -16.65 -3.54 0.30
CA GLN A 50 -17.37 -3.08 1.48
C GLN A 50 -16.42 -2.52 2.55
N VAL A 51 -15.23 -3.10 2.70
CA VAL A 51 -14.18 -2.56 3.58
C VAL A 51 -13.78 -1.14 3.15
N THR A 52 -13.62 -0.92 1.84
CA THR A 52 -13.30 0.41 1.30
C THR A 52 -14.42 1.41 1.58
N GLU A 53 -15.67 1.05 1.35
CA GLU A 53 -16.81 1.92 1.67
C GLU A 53 -16.86 2.28 3.15
N ASN A 54 -16.70 1.28 4.03
CA ASN A 54 -16.71 1.49 5.48
C ASN A 54 -15.54 2.37 5.94
N PHE A 55 -14.35 2.17 5.37
CA PHE A 55 -13.18 2.99 5.66
C PHE A 55 -13.45 4.47 5.38
N TYR A 56 -13.99 4.82 4.21
CA TYR A 56 -14.28 6.22 3.88
C TYR A 56 -15.50 6.78 4.59
N ALA A 57 -16.49 5.95 4.94
CA ALA A 57 -17.60 6.36 5.81
C ALA A 57 -17.09 6.79 7.20
N VAL A 58 -16.20 6.00 7.81
CA VAL A 58 -15.56 6.36 9.09
C VAL A 58 -14.65 7.57 8.91
N LEU A 59 -13.81 7.58 7.87
CA LEU A 59 -12.83 8.65 7.68
C LEU A 59 -13.50 10.01 7.49
N THR A 60 -14.59 10.08 6.72
CA THR A 60 -15.36 11.32 6.47
C THR A 60 -16.07 11.85 7.72
N SER A 61 -16.34 10.98 8.69
CA SER A 61 -16.95 11.36 9.98
C SER A 61 -15.99 12.16 10.89
N ILE A 62 -14.69 12.11 10.61
CA ILE A 62 -13.65 12.77 11.41
C ILE A 62 -13.35 14.15 10.84
N ASP A 63 -13.69 15.23 11.55
CA ASP A 63 -13.53 16.60 11.03
C ASP A 63 -12.12 16.94 10.53
N LYS A 64 -11.09 16.42 11.21
CA LYS A 64 -9.69 16.66 10.85
C LYS A 64 -9.26 16.06 9.51
N THR A 65 -10.00 15.07 8.99
CA THR A 65 -9.65 14.41 7.72
C THR A 65 -10.28 15.10 6.53
N LYS A 66 -11.37 15.84 6.73
CA LYS A 66 -12.17 16.49 5.66
C LYS A 66 -11.33 17.28 4.66
N PRO A 67 -10.34 18.10 5.07
CA PRO A 67 -9.51 18.85 4.11
C PRO A 67 -8.70 17.96 3.13
N TYR A 68 -8.44 16.70 3.50
CA TYR A 68 -7.71 15.74 2.68
C TYR A 68 -8.63 14.91 1.76
N LEU A 69 -9.95 14.97 1.99
CA LEU A 69 -10.95 14.16 1.29
C LEU A 69 -11.82 14.95 0.31
N GLU A 70 -11.99 16.25 0.57
CA GLU A 70 -12.92 17.11 -0.16
C GLU A 70 -12.70 17.04 -1.68
N GLY A 71 -13.75 16.68 -2.41
CA GLY A 71 -13.74 16.54 -3.87
C GLY A 71 -12.97 15.32 -4.42
N ARG A 72 -12.43 14.44 -3.56
CA ARG A 72 -11.55 13.33 -4.00
C ARG A 72 -11.95 11.94 -3.49
N VAL A 73 -12.96 11.82 -2.63
CA VAL A 73 -13.33 10.54 -1.98
C VAL A 73 -13.46 9.38 -2.96
N GLU A 74 -14.16 9.56 -4.08
CA GLU A 74 -14.37 8.47 -5.06
C GLU A 74 -13.07 8.05 -5.76
N LEU A 75 -12.17 9.00 -6.08
CA LEU A 75 -10.85 8.68 -6.61
C LEU A 75 -10.01 7.92 -5.57
N LEU A 76 -10.04 8.39 -4.32
CA LEU A 76 -9.29 7.78 -3.22
C LEU A 76 -9.78 6.35 -2.94
N LYS A 77 -11.10 6.10 -2.99
CA LYS A 77 -11.69 4.75 -2.90
C LYS A 77 -11.15 3.83 -3.99
N GLN A 78 -11.04 4.30 -5.23
CA GLN A 78 -10.51 3.49 -6.33
C GLN A 78 -9.05 3.11 -6.11
N SER A 79 -8.21 4.08 -5.72
CA SER A 79 -6.81 3.82 -5.39
C SER A 79 -6.67 2.87 -4.20
N HIS A 80 -7.46 3.08 -3.14
CA HIS A 80 -7.47 2.23 -1.96
C HIS A 80 -7.92 0.80 -2.30
N LEU A 81 -8.99 0.64 -3.09
CA LEU A 81 -9.49 -0.67 -3.51
C LEU A 81 -8.47 -1.43 -4.36
N HIS A 82 -7.79 -0.72 -5.28
CA HIS A 82 -6.73 -1.31 -6.09
C HIS A 82 -5.57 -1.81 -5.22
N TRP A 83 -5.08 -0.96 -4.32
CA TRP A 83 -4.02 -1.31 -3.37
C TRP A 83 -4.44 -2.46 -2.45
N LEU A 84 -5.66 -2.42 -1.88
CA LEU A 84 -6.12 -3.46 -0.96
C LEU A 84 -6.23 -4.82 -1.65
N LYS A 85 -6.60 -4.85 -2.94
CA LYS A 85 -6.59 -6.07 -3.75
C LYS A 85 -5.18 -6.60 -4.02
N SER A 86 -4.20 -5.72 -4.28
CA SER A 86 -2.81 -6.15 -4.54
C SER A 86 -2.12 -6.76 -3.31
N LEU A 87 -2.62 -6.47 -2.10
CA LEU A 87 -2.12 -7.11 -0.88
C LEU A 87 -2.27 -8.63 -0.88
N PHE A 88 -3.16 -9.21 -1.70
CA PHE A 88 -3.41 -10.66 -1.73
C PHE A 88 -2.64 -11.38 -2.85
N THR A 89 -1.85 -10.67 -3.66
CA THR A 89 -1.33 -11.16 -4.94
C THR A 89 0.17 -11.46 -4.93
N GLY A 90 0.76 -11.76 -3.77
CA GLY A 90 2.20 -12.07 -3.68
C GLY A 90 2.70 -13.06 -4.76
N PRO A 91 4.01 -13.20 -4.97
CA PRO A 91 5.07 -13.02 -3.98
C PRO A 91 5.36 -11.55 -3.64
N TYR A 92 5.76 -11.29 -2.40
CA TYR A 92 6.11 -9.94 -1.92
C TYR A 92 7.62 -9.75 -2.06
N ASP A 93 8.11 -9.70 -3.29
CA ASP A 93 9.52 -9.51 -3.64
C ASP A 93 9.80 -8.06 -4.08
N GLU A 94 11.00 -7.81 -4.60
CA GLU A 94 11.39 -6.49 -5.12
C GLU A 94 10.39 -5.95 -6.15
N ASP A 95 9.86 -6.79 -7.04
CA ASP A 95 8.94 -6.40 -8.11
C ASP A 95 7.58 -5.98 -7.56
N TRP A 96 7.14 -6.56 -6.43
CA TRP A 96 5.91 -6.14 -5.75
C TRP A 96 6.07 -4.78 -5.06
N SER A 97 7.28 -4.41 -4.65
CA SER A 97 7.59 -3.20 -3.89
C SER A 97 8.11 -2.01 -4.72
N ALA A 98 8.45 -2.24 -5.99
CA ALA A 98 8.96 -1.26 -6.94
C ALA A 98 7.85 -0.36 -7.52
#